data_AF-A0A2P5C181-F1
#
_entry.id   AF-A0A2P5C181-F1
#
_cell.length_a   1.000
_cell.length_b   1.000
_cell.length_c   1.000
_cell.angle_alpha   90.00
_cell.angle_beta   90.00
_cell.angle_gamma   90.00
#
_symmetry.space_group_name_H-M   'P 1'
#
loop_
_entity.id
_entity.type
_entity.pdbx_description
1 polymer ?
#
loop_
_entity_poly.entity_id
_entity_poly.type
_entity_poly.pdbx_seq_one_letter_code
_entity_poly.pdbx_strand_id
1 'polypeptide(L)'
;MCTRLTPKLIKVCHDIKAKDDAFEVIFITVNNCDDDTFEELLFSLLWLALPVDNPRKERLMYRLKVKHFSGIIIAIGPSGRTVARNTRELIQNYGANAYPFTEEHLQHLEGQMNEMAKGWPKKLKHELHPEHEIVLRQESIYDCNACSETRIGWRFCCELCAFCLHPRCFEL
;
A
#
# COMPACT_ATOMS: atom_id res chain seq x y z
N MET A 1 14.12 -9.17 10.21
CA MET A 1 13.21 -9.70 9.18
C MET A 1 13.28 -8.80 7.95
N CYS A 2 13.82 -9.30 6.84
CA CYS A 2 13.72 -8.63 5.54
C CYS A 2 12.24 -8.67 5.13
N THR A 3 11.58 -7.51 5.04
CA THR A 3 10.21 -7.45 4.55
C THR A 3 10.22 -7.85 3.09
N ARG A 4 9.84 -9.09 2.80
CA ARG A 4 9.64 -9.57 1.43
C ARG A 4 8.75 -8.57 0.70
N LEU A 5 9.23 -8.10 -0.44
CA LEU A 5 8.40 -7.32 -1.36
C LEU A 5 7.21 -8.20 -1.72
N THR A 6 6.00 -7.70 -1.51
CA THR A 6 4.81 -8.48 -1.85
C THR A 6 4.64 -8.47 -3.37
N PRO A 7 4.16 -9.56 -4.00
CA PRO A 7 3.84 -9.56 -5.44
C PRO A 7 2.93 -8.39 -5.86
N LYS A 8 2.06 -7.93 -4.95
CA LYS A 8 1.21 -6.75 -5.14
C LYS A 8 2.03 -5.46 -5.29
N LEU A 9 3.06 -5.26 -4.48
CA LEU A 9 3.93 -4.08 -4.57
C LEU A 9 4.69 -4.07 -5.89
N ILE A 10 5.24 -5.22 -6.30
CA ILE A 10 5.93 -5.40 -7.58
C ILE A 10 5.03 -4.99 -8.74
N LYS A 11 3.81 -5.54 -8.78
CA LYS A 11 2.83 -5.23 -9.83
C LYS A 11 2.52 -3.73 -9.88
N VAL A 12 2.27 -3.11 -8.73
CA VAL A 12 1.96 -1.67 -8.66
C VAL A 12 3.12 -0.82 -9.16
N CYS A 13 4.36 -1.15 -8.81
CA CYS A 13 5.54 -0.44 -9.31
C CYS A 13 5.69 -0.58 -10.83
N HIS A 14 5.42 -1.76 -11.41
CA HIS A 14 5.42 -1.95 -12.86
C HIS A 14 4.31 -1.14 -13.54
N ASP A 15 3.10 -1.14 -12.97
CA ASP A 15 1.96 -0.38 -13.51
C ASP A 15 2.23 1.13 -13.50
N ILE A 16 2.98 1.64 -12.50
CA ILE A 16 3.41 3.04 -12.45
C ILE A 16 4.53 3.30 -13.48
N LYS A 17 5.56 2.46 -13.51
CA LYS A 17 6.70 2.60 -14.44
C LYS A 17 6.28 2.55 -15.91
N ALA A 18 5.25 1.77 -16.23
CA ALA A 18 4.69 1.71 -17.59
C ALA A 18 3.98 3.02 -18.00
N LYS A 19 3.56 3.85 -17.04
CA LYS A 19 2.91 5.15 -17.28
C LYS A 19 3.88 6.32 -17.20
N ASP A 20 4.92 6.19 -16.39
CA ASP A 20 5.91 7.23 -16.12
C ASP A 20 7.31 6.61 -16.08
N ASP A 21 8.11 6.88 -17.12
CA ASP A 21 9.45 6.35 -17.25
C ASP A 21 10.45 6.96 -16.25
N ALA A 22 10.12 8.11 -15.64
CA ALA A 22 10.93 8.78 -14.65
C ALA A 22 10.73 8.22 -13.23
N PHE A 23 9.69 7.41 -13.02
CA PHE A 23 9.46 6.73 -11.75
C PHE A 23 10.56 5.70 -11.49
N GLU A 24 11.16 5.69 -10.31
CA GLU A 24 12.19 4.72 -9.93
C GLU A 24 11.92 4.16 -8.55
N VAL A 25 12.30 2.90 -8.35
CA VAL A 25 12.29 2.25 -7.03
C VAL A 25 13.73 1.96 -6.62
N ILE A 26 14.14 2.54 -5.49
CA ILE A 26 15.47 2.36 -4.93
C ILE A 26 15.36 1.54 -3.65
N PHE A 27 15.89 0.33 -3.66
CA PHE A 27 15.97 -0.52 -2.47
C PHE A 27 17.17 -0.14 -1.61
N ILE A 28 16.95 -0.09 -0.30
CA ILE A 28 17.99 0.24 0.68
C ILE A 28 17.99 -0.84 1.75
N THR A 29 19.01 -1.69 1.72
CA THR A 29 19.30 -2.62 2.81
C THR A 29 19.82 -1.84 4.01
N VAL A 30 19.27 -2.10 5.20
CA VAL A 30 19.81 -1.52 6.43
C VAL A 30 20.67 -2.51 7.22
N ASN A 31 20.43 -3.80 7.05
CA ASN A 31 21.21 -4.87 7.64
C ASN A 31 21.71 -5.81 6.53
N ASN A 32 22.73 -6.60 6.83
CA ASN A 32 23.13 -7.74 6.01
C ASN A 32 21.97 -8.75 6.00
N CYS A 33 21.19 -8.76 4.92
CA CYS A 33 20.34 -9.89 4.57
C CYS A 33 21.29 -10.90 3.93
N ASP A 34 21.23 -12.18 4.28
CA ASP A 34 22.07 -13.21 3.64
C ASP A 34 22.02 -13.02 2.11
N ASP A 35 23.20 -12.85 1.49
CA ASP A 35 23.40 -12.25 0.17
C ASP A 35 22.51 -12.88 -0.93
N ASP A 36 22.25 -14.17 -0.83
CA ASP A 36 21.46 -14.93 -1.82
C ASP A 36 20.01 -14.44 -1.95
N THR A 37 19.37 -14.01 -0.85
CA THR A 37 17.95 -13.60 -0.89
C THR A 37 17.79 -12.17 -1.40
N PHE A 38 18.81 -11.34 -1.20
CA PHE A 38 18.84 -9.95 -1.62
C PHE A 38 19.06 -9.86 -3.13
N GLU A 39 19.99 -10.65 -3.66
CA GLU A 39 20.24 -10.72 -5.09
C GLU A 39 19.04 -11.29 -5.83
N GLU A 40 18.38 -12.36 -5.38
CA GLU A 40 17.17 -12.87 -6.04
C GLU A 40 16.01 -11.84 -6.12
N LEU A 41 15.84 -11.02 -5.07
CA LEU A 41 14.86 -9.93 -5.03
C LEU A 41 15.23 -8.77 -5.99
N LEU A 42 16.52 -8.53 -6.17
CA LEU A 42 17.05 -7.56 -7.14
C LEU A 42 16.96 -8.10 -8.57
N PHE A 43 17.33 -9.36 -8.81
CA PHE A 43 17.33 -9.95 -10.15
C PHE A 43 15.93 -10.16 -10.71
N SER A 44 14.93 -10.33 -9.84
CA SER A 44 13.53 -10.40 -10.27
C SER A 44 12.95 -9.04 -10.69
N LEU A 45 13.65 -7.92 -10.48
CA LEU A 45 13.12 -6.56 -10.69
C LEU A 45 14.17 -5.59 -11.25
N LEU A 46 13.80 -4.77 -12.24
CA LEU A 46 14.66 -3.66 -12.72
C LEU A 46 14.78 -2.51 -11.71
N TRP A 47 15.04 -2.80 -10.44
CA TRP A 47 15.11 -1.81 -9.36
C TRP A 47 16.56 -1.46 -9.05
N LEU A 48 16.78 -0.20 -8.70
CA LEU A 48 18.08 0.27 -8.25
C LEU A 48 18.29 -0.15 -6.80
N ALA A 49 19.50 -0.49 -6.41
CA ALA A 49 19.85 -0.73 -5.01
C ALA A 49 21.02 0.12 -4.56
N LEU A 50 20.94 0.61 -3.32
CA LEU A 50 22.09 1.21 -2.65
C LEU A 50 22.97 0.08 -2.06
N PRO A 51 24.26 -0.02 -2.43
CA PRO A 51 25.15 -1.10 -1.97
C PRO A 51 25.19 -1.23 -0.45
N VAL A 52 25.38 -2.45 0.06
CA VAL A 52 25.31 -2.79 1.49
C VAL A 52 26.26 -1.91 2.34
N ASP A 53 27.48 -1.69 1.88
CA ASP A 53 28.49 -0.95 2.65
C ASP A 53 28.52 0.55 2.37
N ASN A 54 27.46 1.12 1.79
CA ASN A 54 27.46 2.53 1.43
C ASN A 54 27.32 3.44 2.67
N PRO A 55 28.30 4.31 2.98
CA PRO A 55 28.26 5.15 4.18
C PRO A 55 27.16 6.22 4.15
N ARG A 56 26.54 6.48 2.99
CA ARG A 56 25.45 7.46 2.86
C ARG A 56 24.13 6.97 3.46
N LYS A 57 24.01 5.68 3.78
CA LYS A 57 22.81 5.07 4.36
C LYS A 57 22.38 5.75 5.65
N GLU A 58 23.29 5.89 6.61
CA GLU A 58 22.99 6.49 7.92
C GLU A 58 22.47 7.92 7.76
N ARG A 59 23.16 8.72 6.93
CA ARG A 59 22.75 10.10 6.64
C ARG A 59 21.38 10.16 5.96
N LEU A 60 21.09 9.23 5.06
CA LEU A 60 19.80 9.16 4.37
C LEU A 60 18.69 8.76 5.34
N MET A 61 18.91 7.75 6.17
CA MET A 61 17.95 7.32 7.19
C MET A 61 17.63 8.42 8.19
N TYR A 62 18.65 9.17 8.64
CA TYR A 62 18.48 10.33 9.50
C TYR A 62 17.61 11.40 8.82
N ARG A 63 17.94 11.79 7.58
CA ARG A 63 17.17 12.81 6.83
C ARG A 63 15.73 12.37 6.56
N LEU A 64 15.55 11.09 6.26
CA LEU A 64 14.24 10.50 6.06
C LEU A 64 13.53 10.16 7.37
N LYS A 65 14.12 10.45 8.54
CA LYS A 65 13.52 10.19 9.88
C LYS A 65 13.06 8.74 10.05
N VAL A 66 13.81 7.78 9.49
CA VAL A 66 13.51 6.34 9.59
C VAL A 66 14.03 5.83 10.94
N LYS A 67 13.11 5.51 11.86
CA LYS A 67 13.44 5.05 13.22
C LYS A 67 13.45 3.52 13.39
N HIS A 68 12.72 2.79 12.55
CA HIS A 68 12.56 1.33 12.62
C HIS A 68 12.97 0.69 11.31
N PHE A 69 13.63 -0.47 11.40
CA PHE A 69 14.49 -1.01 10.34
C PHE A 69 13.80 -1.98 9.35
N SER A 70 12.46 -2.02 9.31
CA SER A 70 11.77 -2.99 8.45
C SER A 70 10.49 -2.45 7.84
N GLY A 71 10.37 -2.55 6.51
CA GLY A 71 9.09 -2.40 5.82
C GLY A 71 8.64 -0.99 5.45
N ILE A 72 9.44 0.04 5.74
CA ILE A 72 9.07 1.43 5.44
C ILE A 72 9.26 1.72 3.94
N ILE A 73 8.26 2.36 3.34
CA ILE A 73 8.29 2.82 1.94
C ILE A 73 8.01 4.32 1.95
N ILE A 74 8.94 5.12 1.42
CA ILE A 74 8.84 6.58 1.39
C ILE A 74 8.79 7.02 -0.07
N ALA A 75 7.74 7.75 -0.44
CA ALA A 75 7.64 8.37 -1.75
C ALA A 75 8.37 9.72 -1.72
N ILE A 76 9.27 9.93 -2.68
CA ILE A 76 10.04 11.16 -2.86
C ILE A 76 9.63 11.76 -4.20
N GLY A 77 9.23 13.03 -4.20
CA GLY A 77 8.84 13.74 -5.40
C GLY A 77 10.05 14.29 -6.19
N PRO A 78 9.82 14.85 -7.38
CA PRO A 78 10.89 15.37 -8.25
C PRO A 78 11.78 16.44 -7.62
N SER A 79 11.27 17.16 -6.61
CA SER A 79 12.03 18.16 -5.85
C SER A 79 13.03 17.57 -4.84
N GLY A 80 13.09 16.23 -4.72
CA GLY A 80 13.87 15.53 -3.70
C GLY A 80 13.26 15.59 -2.29
N ARG A 81 12.04 16.11 -2.16
CA ARG A 81 11.30 16.16 -0.89
C ARG A 81 10.38 14.94 -0.76
N THR A 82 10.18 14.49 0.48
CA THR A 82 9.20 13.44 0.80
C THR A 82 7.78 13.93 0.48
N VAL A 83 7.05 13.17 -0.33
CA VAL A 83 5.63 13.43 -0.63
C VAL A 83 4.70 12.53 0.17
N ALA A 84 5.12 11.30 0.51
CA ALA A 84 4.36 10.41 1.39
C ALA A 84 5.26 9.50 2.23
N ARG A 85 4.82 9.18 3.45
CA ARG A 85 5.51 8.26 4.39
C ARG A 85 4.74 6.98 4.67
N ASN A 86 3.44 7.01 4.43
CA ASN A 86 2.50 5.89 4.50
C ASN A 86 2.28 5.26 3.12
N THR A 87 3.32 5.22 2.28
CA THR A 87 3.22 4.75 0.89
C THR A 87 2.72 3.32 0.79
N ARG A 88 3.07 2.48 1.77
CA ARG A 88 2.60 1.09 1.86
C ARG A 88 1.07 1.04 1.96
N GLU A 89 0.50 1.84 2.85
CA GLU A 89 -0.93 1.96 3.09
C GLU A 89 -1.64 2.53 1.85
N LEU A 90 -1.06 3.56 1.23
CA LEU A 90 -1.60 4.16 0.01
C LEU A 90 -1.66 3.15 -1.15
N ILE A 91 -0.61 2.35 -1.33
CA ILE A 91 -0.56 1.27 -2.33
C ILE A 91 -1.57 0.17 -2.02
N GLN A 92 -1.78 -0.17 -0.74
CA GLN A 92 -2.79 -1.14 -0.35
C GLN A 92 -4.19 -0.67 -0.74
N ASN A 93 -4.51 0.60 -0.48
CA ASN A 93 -5.84 1.18 -0.67
C ASN A 93 -6.15 1.49 -2.14
N TYR A 94 -5.24 2.21 -2.80
CA TYR A 94 -5.47 2.79 -4.12
C TYR A 94 -4.63 2.11 -5.23
N GLY A 95 -3.72 1.20 -4.89
CA GLY A 95 -2.84 0.55 -5.86
C GLY A 95 -1.98 1.57 -6.61
N ALA A 96 -1.82 1.37 -7.93
CA ALA A 96 -1.07 2.30 -8.79
C ALA A 96 -1.72 3.68 -8.90
N ASN A 97 -3.03 3.80 -8.63
CA ASN A 97 -3.70 5.09 -8.65
C ASN A 97 -3.24 6.01 -7.52
N ALA A 98 -2.58 5.48 -6.49
CA ALA A 98 -1.97 6.30 -5.43
C ALA A 98 -0.88 7.25 -5.97
N TYR A 99 -0.21 6.90 -7.08
CA TYR A 99 0.79 7.73 -7.74
C TYR A 99 0.15 9.02 -8.30
N PRO A 100 0.73 10.22 -8.09
CA PRO A 100 2.10 10.52 -7.63
C PRO A 100 2.30 10.65 -6.11
N PHE A 101 1.38 10.14 -5.29
CA PHE A 101 1.41 10.17 -3.82
C PHE A 101 1.46 11.58 -3.23
N THR A 102 1.11 12.59 -4.02
CA THR A 102 0.96 13.98 -3.55
C THR A 102 -0.32 14.13 -2.76
N GLU A 103 -0.28 14.94 -1.71
CA GLU A 103 -1.44 15.24 -0.86
C GLU A 103 -2.69 15.62 -1.67
N GLU A 104 -2.55 16.52 -2.65
CA GLU A 104 -3.64 16.99 -3.52
C GLU A 104 -4.32 15.85 -4.29
N HIS A 105 -3.51 14.95 -4.87
CA HIS A 105 -4.00 13.77 -5.58
C HIS A 105 -4.68 12.77 -4.64
N LEU A 106 -4.14 12.58 -3.44
CA LEU A 106 -4.73 11.68 -2.44
C LEU A 106 -6.07 12.21 -1.93
N GLN A 107 -6.18 13.51 -1.70
CA GLN A 107 -7.43 14.18 -1.34
C GLN A 107 -8.47 14.04 -2.47
N HIS A 108 -8.04 14.11 -3.73
CA HIS A 108 -8.92 13.86 -4.86
C HIS A 108 -9.48 12.43 -4.86
N LEU A 109 -8.61 11.41 -4.67
CA LEU A 109 -9.03 10.01 -4.60
C LEU A 109 -9.96 9.74 -3.42
N GLU A 110 -9.66 10.32 -2.25
CA GLU A 110 -10.52 10.22 -1.07
C GLU A 110 -11.87 10.88 -1.31
N GLY A 111 -11.89 12.08 -1.94
CA GLY A 111 -13.11 12.76 -2.33
C GLY A 111 -13.98 11.92 -3.27
N GLN A 112 -13.40 11.32 -4.30
CA GLN A 112 -14.11 10.40 -5.19
C GLN A 112 -14.72 9.22 -4.44
N MET A 113 -13.95 8.60 -3.53
CA MET A 113 -14.42 7.49 -2.71
C MET A 113 -15.58 7.90 -1.80
N ASN A 114 -15.50 9.08 -1.18
CA ASN A 114 -16.54 9.60 -0.30
C ASN A 114 -17.82 9.97 -1.06
N GLU A 115 -17.71 10.50 -2.28
CA GLU A 115 -18.87 10.71 -3.13
C GLU A 115 -19.53 9.40 -3.55
N MET A 116 -18.73 8.39 -3.94
CA MET A 116 -19.26 7.05 -4.23
C MET A 116 -19.96 6.44 -3.00
N ALA A 117 -19.39 6.62 -1.80
CA ALA A 117 -19.93 6.10 -0.56
C ALA A 117 -21.32 6.66 -0.21
N LYS A 118 -21.72 7.83 -0.72
CA LYS A 118 -23.09 8.36 -0.55
C LYS A 118 -24.14 7.51 -1.27
N GLY A 119 -23.75 6.80 -2.34
CA GLY A 119 -24.62 5.91 -3.09
C GLY A 119 -24.66 4.47 -2.56
N TRP A 120 -23.74 4.10 -1.66
CA TRP A 120 -23.68 2.75 -1.12
C TRP A 120 -24.75 2.49 -0.05
N PRO A 121 -25.25 1.26 0.05
CA PRO A 121 -26.14 0.88 1.14
C PRO A 121 -25.45 1.09 2.50
N LYS A 122 -26.18 1.61 3.49
CA LYS A 122 -25.65 1.77 4.86
C LYS A 122 -25.53 0.43 5.59
N LYS A 123 -26.41 -0.52 5.24
CA LYS A 123 -26.49 -1.89 5.75
C LYS A 123 -26.97 -2.81 4.66
N LEU A 124 -26.48 -4.04 4.61
CA LEU A 124 -26.95 -5.07 3.67
C LEU A 124 -26.76 -6.48 4.26
N LYS A 125 -27.47 -7.45 3.69
CA LYS A 125 -27.21 -8.89 3.90
C LYS A 125 -26.36 -9.41 2.75
N HIS A 126 -25.34 -10.19 3.07
CA HIS A 126 -24.41 -10.74 2.08
C HIS A 126 -24.55 -12.26 2.00
N GLU A 127 -24.48 -12.84 0.81
CA GLU A 127 -24.68 -14.29 0.61
C GLU A 127 -23.63 -15.13 1.34
N LEU A 128 -22.37 -14.68 1.35
CA LEU A 128 -21.29 -15.29 2.11
C LEU A 128 -21.42 -15.16 3.64
N HIS A 129 -22.32 -14.32 4.14
CA HIS A 129 -22.56 -14.12 5.58
C HIS A 129 -24.03 -13.77 5.85
N PRO A 130 -24.96 -14.73 5.69
CA PRO A 130 -26.40 -14.45 5.68
C PRO A 130 -27.00 -14.23 7.08
N GLU A 131 -26.30 -14.64 8.13
CA GLU A 131 -26.80 -14.62 9.51
C GLU A 131 -26.90 -13.20 10.09
N HIS A 132 -26.00 -12.30 9.70
CA HIS A 132 -25.95 -10.94 10.20
C HIS A 132 -25.87 -9.92 9.08
N GLU A 133 -26.49 -8.77 9.30
CA GLU A 133 -26.29 -7.61 8.43
C GLU A 133 -24.88 -7.06 8.60
N ILE A 134 -24.28 -6.67 7.48
CA ILE A 134 -23.01 -5.95 7.48
C ILE A 134 -23.27 -4.47 7.29
N VAL A 135 -22.54 -3.64 8.04
CA VAL A 135 -22.71 -2.19 8.11
C VAL A 135 -21.56 -1.51 7.38
N LEU A 136 -21.87 -0.50 6.58
CA LEU A 136 -20.85 0.36 5.96
C LEU A 136 -20.17 1.19 7.05
N ARG A 137 -18.85 1.04 7.16
CA ARG A 137 -17.99 1.76 8.10
C ARG A 137 -16.79 2.31 7.32
N GLN A 138 -16.33 3.47 7.76
CA GLN A 138 -15.03 4.00 7.40
C GLN A 138 -14.16 3.83 8.64
N GLU A 139 -13.00 3.17 8.50
CA GLU A 139 -11.89 3.07 9.47
C GLU A 139 -11.41 1.63 9.74
N SER A 140 -10.11 1.58 10.06
CA SER A 140 -9.22 0.44 10.32
C SER A 140 -8.76 -0.35 9.09
N ILE A 141 -7.54 -0.87 9.20
CA ILE A 141 -7.03 -1.93 8.31
C ILE A 141 -7.94 -3.15 8.49
N TYR A 142 -8.28 -3.82 7.39
CA TYR A 142 -9.07 -5.04 7.42
C TYR A 142 -8.71 -5.96 6.26
N ASP A 143 -8.91 -7.25 6.49
CA ASP A 143 -8.86 -8.26 5.43
C ASP A 143 -10.27 -8.47 4.89
N CYS A 144 -10.41 -8.46 3.57
CA CYS A 144 -11.68 -8.77 2.93
C CYS A 144 -11.90 -10.28 2.89
N ASN A 145 -13.01 -10.75 3.45
CA ASN A 145 -13.35 -12.17 3.46
C ASN A 145 -13.66 -12.75 2.06
N ALA A 146 -14.01 -11.91 1.07
CA ALA A 146 -14.28 -12.38 -0.29
C ALA A 146 -13.02 -12.50 -1.17
N CYS A 147 -12.06 -11.58 -1.05
CA CYS A 147 -10.88 -11.56 -1.94
C CYS A 147 -9.54 -11.73 -1.21
N SER A 148 -9.57 -11.85 0.12
CA SER A 148 -8.39 -12.03 0.99
C SER A 148 -7.33 -10.94 0.87
N GLU A 149 -7.66 -9.79 0.27
CA GLU A 149 -6.76 -8.63 0.25
C GLU A 149 -7.01 -7.76 1.49
N THR A 150 -5.91 -7.27 2.06
CA THR A 150 -5.91 -6.25 3.11
C THR A 150 -6.02 -4.85 2.53
N ARG A 151 -6.93 -4.01 3.05
CA ARG A 151 -7.04 -2.57 2.75
C ARG A 151 -7.42 -1.75 3.97
N ILE A 152 -7.32 -0.44 3.84
CA ILE A 152 -7.79 0.57 4.79
C ILE A 152 -8.83 1.43 4.07
N GLY A 153 -9.81 1.94 4.82
CA GLY A 153 -10.80 2.88 4.32
C GLY A 153 -12.21 2.36 4.52
N TRP A 154 -13.07 2.58 3.52
CA TRP A 154 -14.45 2.10 3.52
C TRP A 154 -14.52 0.57 3.48
N ARG A 155 -15.42 0.00 4.26
CA ARG A 155 -15.67 -1.44 4.37
C ARG A 155 -17.10 -1.74 4.81
N PHE A 156 -17.60 -2.90 4.42
CA PHE A 156 -18.83 -3.46 4.98
C PHE A 156 -18.47 -4.52 6.01
N CYS A 157 -18.87 -4.37 7.26
CA CYS A 157 -18.52 -5.33 8.30
C CYS A 157 -19.67 -5.69 9.23
N CYS A 158 -19.68 -6.95 9.64
CA CYS A 158 -20.54 -7.44 10.71
C CYS A 158 -20.04 -6.91 12.06
N GLU A 159 -20.95 -6.51 12.93
CA GLU A 159 -20.61 -6.05 14.30
C GLU A 159 -20.39 -7.21 15.27
N LEU A 160 -20.86 -8.41 14.93
CA LEU A 160 -20.84 -9.60 15.77
C LEU A 160 -19.78 -10.62 15.34
N CYS A 161 -19.34 -10.55 14.08
CA CYS A 161 -18.40 -11.48 13.49
C CYS A 161 -17.20 -10.74 12.89
N ALA A 162 -16.05 -11.42 12.79
CA ALA A 162 -14.89 -10.94 12.04
C ALA A 162 -15.08 -11.08 10.52
N PHE A 163 -16.24 -10.63 10.01
CA PHE A 163 -16.59 -10.67 8.60
C PHE A 163 -16.64 -9.25 8.03
N CYS A 164 -15.78 -8.99 7.06
CA CYS A 164 -15.58 -7.70 6.42
C CYS A 164 -15.39 -7.85 4.91
N LEU A 165 -15.93 -6.90 4.15
CA LEU A 165 -15.83 -6.86 2.70
C LEU A 165 -15.41 -5.49 2.20
N HIS A 166 -14.65 -5.48 1.10
CA HIS A 166 -14.43 -4.25 0.35
C HIS A 166 -15.74 -3.71 -0.23
N PRO A 167 -15.87 -2.39 -0.42
CA PRO A 167 -16.98 -1.81 -1.17
C PRO A 167 -17.08 -2.30 -2.63
N ARG A 168 -16.01 -2.85 -3.21
CA ARG A 168 -16.06 -3.49 -4.54
C ARG A 168 -16.43 -4.98 -4.49
N CYS A 169 -16.55 -5.56 -3.29
CA CYS A 169 -16.73 -6.99 -3.07
C CYS A 169 -18.08 -7.33 -2.43
N PHE A 170 -18.93 -6.35 -2.12
CA PHE A 170 -20.24 -6.62 -1.52
C PHE A 170 -21.30 -7.08 -2.54
N GLU A 171 -21.02 -6.91 -3.84
CA GLU A 171 -21.87 -7.34 -4.95
C GLU A 171 -21.41 -8.68 -5.56
N LEU A 172 -20.39 -9.33 -4.97
CA LEU A 172 -19.83 -10.62 -5.42
C LEU A 172 -20.48 -11.78 -4.68
#